data_AF-A0A2V8BDC2-F1
#
_entry.id   AF-A0A2V8BDC2-F1
#
_cell.length_a   1.000
_cell.length_b   1.000
_cell.length_c   1.000
_cell.angle_alpha   90.00
_cell.angle_beta   90.00
_cell.angle_gamma   90.00
#
_symmetry.space_group_name_H-M   'P 1'
#
loop_
_entity.id
_entity.type
_entity.pdbx_description
1 polymer ?
#
loop_
_entity_poly.entity_id
_entity_poly.type
_entity_poly.pdbx_seq_one_letter_code
_entity_poly.pdbx_strand_id
1 'polypeptide(L)'
;MSDPFRTDDSRAHGTASGSDRDAKIEQLLLDGLDHYFAARYELAINVWTRALFLDRSHARARAYIERARSALAEGQRESEELLQNGVAAFHRGDGEQARRLLQAAIDGGAPSEEAHALLERLNRLETAGTPAAATRSGRALRGRVPPASPGPRRSIGRVVAVIALAAVIVVLGGFAAWKVRIDWRPLVALARSAVRADVPSSMSPVPVARDSSLPLPRRGEMTLSRARALAAGGHLRDAVSLLQSIRSTDPQKAEADRLSADMQRQLLALTTVPSAAAPDGEKGDRRVP
;
A
#
# COMPACT_ATOMS: atom_id res chain seq x y z
N MET A 1 -11.24 -32.17 48.43
CA MET A 1 -10.39 -32.76 47.36
C MET A 1 -10.40 -31.77 46.22
N SER A 2 -9.30 -31.04 46.04
CA SER A 2 -9.17 -29.99 45.03
C SER A 2 -8.80 -30.63 43.69
N ASP A 3 -9.57 -30.35 42.66
CA ASP A 3 -9.49 -30.99 41.34
C ASP A 3 -8.27 -30.48 40.54
N PRO A 4 -7.25 -31.31 40.27
CA PRO A 4 -6.00 -30.88 39.65
C PRO A 4 -6.10 -30.64 38.13
N PHE A 5 -7.20 -31.03 37.47
CA PHE A 5 -7.30 -30.98 36.01
C PHE A 5 -7.67 -29.60 35.43
N ARG A 6 -8.26 -28.68 36.23
CA ARG A 6 -8.74 -27.38 35.70
C ARG A 6 -7.63 -26.39 35.33
N THR A 7 -6.43 -26.54 35.89
CA THR A 7 -5.31 -25.62 35.66
C THR A 7 -4.48 -25.91 34.40
N ASP A 8 -4.59 -27.09 33.82
CA ASP A 8 -3.73 -27.47 32.67
C ASP A 8 -4.28 -26.92 31.34
N ASP A 9 -5.61 -27.01 31.14
CA ASP A 9 -6.28 -26.47 29.95
C ASP A 9 -6.11 -24.95 29.80
N SER A 10 -6.09 -24.22 30.92
CA SER A 10 -5.91 -22.76 30.92
C SER A 10 -4.51 -22.34 30.46
N ARG A 11 -3.47 -23.14 30.76
CA ARG A 11 -2.09 -22.86 30.30
C ARG A 11 -1.91 -23.23 28.83
N ALA A 12 -2.48 -24.35 28.39
CA ALA A 12 -2.43 -24.77 26.99
C ALA A 12 -3.14 -23.79 26.04
N HIS A 13 -4.26 -23.20 26.46
CA HIS A 13 -4.94 -22.17 25.66
C HIS A 13 -4.20 -20.83 25.62
N GLY A 14 -3.50 -20.46 26.70
CA GLY A 14 -2.67 -19.26 26.75
C GLY A 14 -1.46 -19.32 25.81
N THR A 15 -0.81 -20.49 25.71
CA THR A 15 0.35 -20.67 24.81
C THR A 15 -0.06 -20.73 23.35
N ALA A 16 -1.16 -21.42 23.01
CA ALA A 16 -1.71 -21.44 21.66
C ALA A 16 -2.13 -20.03 21.18
N SER A 17 -2.82 -19.27 22.03
CA SER A 17 -3.21 -17.89 21.71
C SER A 17 -2.00 -16.94 21.58
N GLY A 18 -0.92 -17.18 22.33
CA GLY A 18 0.35 -16.47 22.17
C GLY A 18 1.01 -16.74 20.83
N SER A 19 1.13 -18.02 20.45
CA SER A 19 1.69 -18.43 19.16
C SER A 19 0.91 -17.86 17.97
N ASP A 20 -0.42 -17.88 18.04
CA ASP A 20 -1.28 -17.30 16.99
C ASP A 20 -1.11 -15.78 16.88
N ARG A 21 -0.92 -15.10 18.02
CA ARG A 21 -0.65 -13.67 18.07
C ARG A 21 0.71 -13.35 17.44
N ASP A 22 1.74 -14.11 17.76
CA ASP A 22 3.09 -13.93 17.21
C ASP A 22 3.12 -14.19 15.70
N ALA A 23 2.45 -15.24 15.23
CA ALA A 23 2.28 -15.50 13.80
C ALA A 23 1.55 -14.35 13.09
N LYS A 24 0.52 -13.78 13.73
CA LYS A 24 -0.21 -12.62 13.18
C LYS A 24 0.66 -11.37 13.13
N ILE A 25 1.47 -11.15 14.14
CA ILE A 25 2.44 -10.05 14.20
C ILE A 25 3.43 -10.18 13.04
N GLU A 26 4.04 -11.35 12.84
CA GLU A 26 4.99 -11.59 11.75
C GLU A 26 4.33 -11.39 10.37
N GLN A 27 3.08 -11.83 10.19
CA GLN A 27 2.33 -11.55 8.96
C GLN A 27 2.19 -10.05 8.70
N LEU A 28 1.78 -9.28 9.71
CA LEU A 28 1.63 -7.82 9.59
C LEU A 28 2.97 -7.14 9.29
N LEU A 29 4.07 -7.62 9.88
CA LEU A 29 5.40 -7.11 9.58
C LEU A 29 5.76 -7.28 8.11
N LEU A 30 5.51 -8.48 7.54
CA LEU A 30 5.76 -8.77 6.13
C LEU A 30 4.86 -7.96 5.19
N ASP A 31 3.57 -7.85 5.51
CA ASP A 31 2.63 -7.06 4.71
C ASP A 31 2.99 -5.56 4.71
N GLY A 32 3.42 -5.02 5.86
CA GLY A 32 3.87 -3.64 5.94
C GLY A 32 5.17 -3.39 5.16
N LEU A 33 6.07 -4.37 5.09
CA LEU A 33 7.28 -4.26 4.28
C LEU A 33 6.97 -4.17 2.79
N ASP A 34 5.99 -4.90 2.28
CA ASP A 34 5.56 -4.77 0.88
C ASP A 34 5.11 -3.34 0.55
N HIS A 35 4.34 -2.72 1.44
CA HIS A 35 3.94 -1.33 1.28
C HIS A 35 5.13 -0.37 1.33
N TYR A 36 6.10 -0.62 2.22
CA TYR A 36 7.32 0.17 2.33
C TYR A 36 8.13 0.14 1.03
N PHE A 37 8.35 -1.05 0.45
CA PHE A 37 9.08 -1.17 -0.83
C PHE A 37 8.30 -0.63 -2.02
N ALA A 38 6.97 -0.57 -1.94
CA ALA A 38 6.13 0.11 -2.91
C ALA A 38 6.09 1.64 -2.75
N ALA A 39 6.95 2.22 -1.89
CA ALA A 39 6.98 3.63 -1.51
C ALA A 39 5.65 4.15 -0.91
N ARG A 40 4.79 3.25 -0.40
CA ARG A 40 3.53 3.60 0.28
C ARG A 40 3.74 3.64 1.79
N TYR A 41 4.61 4.55 2.24
CA TYR A 41 5.07 4.62 3.63
C TYR A 41 3.93 4.77 4.65
N GLU A 42 2.90 5.55 4.32
CA GLU A 42 1.71 5.71 5.16
C GLU A 42 0.97 4.39 5.40
N LEU A 43 0.79 3.58 4.35
CA LEU A 43 0.17 2.26 4.48
C LEU A 43 1.04 1.29 5.28
N ALA A 44 2.36 1.32 5.08
CA ALA A 44 3.30 0.52 5.86
C ALA A 44 3.21 0.85 7.36
N ILE A 45 3.23 2.14 7.72
CA ILE A 45 3.06 2.62 9.09
C ILE A 45 1.74 2.13 9.68
N ASN A 46 0.64 2.21 8.94
CA ASN A 46 -0.66 1.74 9.38
C ASN A 46 -0.67 0.24 9.70
N VAL A 47 -0.08 -0.59 8.83
CA VAL A 47 -0.01 -2.04 9.03
C VAL A 47 0.86 -2.38 10.26
N TRP A 48 2.03 -1.78 10.42
CA TRP A 48 2.88 -2.02 11.58
C TRP A 48 2.30 -1.48 12.89
N THR A 49 1.50 -0.41 12.82
CA THR A 49 0.76 0.07 14.00
C THR A 49 -0.24 -0.98 14.48
N ARG A 50 -0.85 -1.75 13.57
CA ARG A 50 -1.69 -2.92 13.94
C ARG A 50 -0.89 -4.02 14.63
N ALA A 51 0.37 -4.23 14.25
CA ALA A 51 1.25 -5.15 14.98
C ALA A 51 1.51 -4.66 16.41
N LEU A 52 1.69 -3.33 16.60
CA LEU A 52 1.84 -2.73 17.93
C LEU A 52 0.58 -2.79 18.80
N PHE A 53 -0.61 -2.94 18.20
CA PHE A 53 -1.83 -3.20 18.98
C PHE A 53 -1.86 -4.62 19.55
N LEU A 54 -1.19 -5.59 18.91
CA LEU A 54 -1.07 -6.96 19.41
C LEU A 54 0.03 -7.09 20.46
N ASP A 55 1.19 -6.46 20.20
CA ASP A 55 2.28 -6.29 21.16
C ASP A 55 2.80 -4.85 21.13
N ARG A 56 2.44 -4.09 22.16
CA ARG A 56 2.82 -2.68 22.30
C ARG A 56 4.34 -2.49 22.37
N SER A 57 5.08 -3.48 22.88
CA SER A 57 6.53 -3.44 23.06
C SER A 57 7.34 -4.00 21.89
N HIS A 58 6.70 -4.36 20.77
CA HIS A 58 7.39 -5.03 19.68
C HIS A 58 8.46 -4.16 19.00
N ALA A 59 9.74 -4.46 19.26
CA ALA A 59 10.88 -3.66 18.82
C ALA A 59 10.97 -3.50 17.29
N ARG A 60 10.73 -4.59 16.53
CA ARG A 60 10.85 -4.57 15.05
C ARG A 60 9.82 -3.66 14.39
N ALA A 61 8.55 -3.75 14.81
CA ALA A 61 7.49 -2.89 14.31
C ALA A 61 7.78 -1.39 14.57
N ARG A 62 8.28 -1.05 15.77
CA ARG A 62 8.67 0.34 16.10
C ARG A 62 9.80 0.84 15.20
N ALA A 63 10.86 0.05 15.04
CA ALA A 63 11.99 0.42 14.19
C ALA A 63 11.57 0.64 12.73
N TYR A 64 10.67 -0.19 12.21
CA TYR A 64 10.12 -0.04 10.88
C TYR A 64 9.27 1.22 10.71
N ILE A 65 8.39 1.52 11.69
CA ILE A 65 7.59 2.75 11.68
C ILE A 65 8.49 4.00 11.68
N GLU A 66 9.51 4.04 12.54
CA GLU A 66 10.44 5.19 12.58
C GLU A 66 11.16 5.35 11.24
N ARG A 67 11.62 4.25 10.63
CA ARG A 67 12.27 4.31 9.31
C ARG A 67 11.33 4.79 8.21
N ALA A 68 10.07 4.36 8.19
CA ALA A 68 9.07 4.85 7.24
C ALA A 68 8.76 6.32 7.43
N ARG A 69 8.72 6.80 8.68
CA ARG A 69 8.57 8.24 8.98
C ARG A 69 9.76 9.05 8.47
N SER A 70 10.99 8.56 8.63
CA SER A 70 12.18 9.22 8.07
C SER A 70 12.12 9.28 6.54
N ALA A 71 11.71 8.20 5.88
CA ALA A 71 11.57 8.17 4.42
C ALA A 71 10.49 9.17 3.93
N LEU A 72 9.39 9.31 4.66
CA LEU A 72 8.36 10.30 4.37
C LEU A 72 8.88 11.74 4.53
N ALA A 73 9.59 12.01 5.62
CA ALA A 73 10.18 13.32 5.86
C ALA A 73 11.20 13.71 4.78
N GLU A 74 11.96 12.74 4.27
CA GLU A 74 12.91 12.99 3.18
C GLU A 74 12.19 13.28 1.85
N GLY A 75 11.19 12.46 1.49
CA GLY A 75 10.36 12.75 0.31
C GLY A 75 9.68 14.12 0.39
N GLN A 76 9.24 14.54 1.57
CA GLN A 76 8.68 15.87 1.79
C GLN A 76 9.72 16.97 1.53
N ARG A 77 10.96 16.80 2.00
CA ARG A 77 12.05 17.76 1.73
C ARG A 77 12.34 17.88 0.24
N GLU A 78 12.48 16.75 -0.45
CA GLU A 78 12.70 16.74 -1.91
C GLU A 78 11.56 17.45 -2.65
N SER A 79 10.31 17.20 -2.24
CA SER A 79 9.14 17.85 -2.84
C SER A 79 9.10 19.36 -2.59
N GLU A 80 9.54 19.81 -1.42
CA GLU A 80 9.65 21.23 -1.05
C GLU A 80 10.78 21.92 -1.83
N GLU A 81 11.92 21.25 -2.03
CA GLU A 81 12.99 21.76 -2.88
C GLU A 81 12.54 21.90 -4.34
N LEU A 82 11.77 20.94 -4.86
CA LEU A 82 11.16 21.04 -6.18
C LEU A 82 10.18 22.22 -6.27
N LEU A 83 9.37 22.44 -5.23
CA LEU A 83 8.46 23.58 -5.14
C LEU A 83 9.25 24.90 -5.20
N GLN A 84 10.27 25.07 -4.35
CA GLN A 84 11.10 26.27 -4.31
C GLN A 84 11.81 26.53 -5.65
N ASN A 85 12.35 25.48 -6.28
CA ASN A 85 12.96 25.58 -7.60
C ASN A 85 11.94 25.95 -8.69
N GLY A 86 10.71 25.41 -8.60
CA GLY A 86 9.59 25.75 -9.49
C GLY A 86 9.16 27.21 -9.36
N VAL A 87 9.07 27.73 -8.13
CA VAL A 87 8.80 29.14 -7.83
C VAL A 87 9.89 30.03 -8.41
N ALA A 88 11.16 29.67 -8.21
CA ALA A 88 12.29 30.42 -8.76
C ALA A 88 12.29 30.43 -10.30
N ALA A 89 11.96 29.31 -10.95
CA ALA A 89 11.81 29.24 -12.41
C ALA A 89 10.64 30.10 -12.91
N PHE A 90 9.52 30.10 -12.19
CA PHE A 90 8.38 30.95 -12.51
C PHE A 90 8.75 32.43 -12.47
N HIS A 91 9.48 32.87 -11.43
CA HIS A 91 9.93 34.27 -11.32
C HIS A 91 10.91 34.69 -12.43
N ARG A 92 11.69 33.76 -12.99
CA ARG A 92 12.55 34.02 -14.15
C ARG A 92 11.78 34.09 -15.48
N GLY A 93 10.52 33.68 -15.51
CA GLY A 93 9.72 33.57 -16.73
C GLY A 93 9.88 32.24 -17.48
N ASP A 94 10.58 31.26 -16.88
CA ASP A 94 10.80 29.92 -17.46
C ASP A 94 9.56 29.04 -17.26
N GLY A 95 8.45 29.36 -17.94
CA GLY A 95 7.14 28.78 -17.63
C GLY A 95 7.06 27.26 -17.77
N GLU A 96 7.68 26.68 -18.80
CA GLU A 96 7.73 25.23 -19.01
C GLU A 96 8.52 24.50 -17.91
N GLN A 97 9.67 25.07 -17.50
CA GLN A 97 10.49 24.50 -16.43
C GLN A 97 9.76 24.60 -15.10
N ALA A 98 9.15 25.75 -14.81
CA ALA A 98 8.33 25.98 -13.62
C ALA A 98 7.18 24.98 -13.54
N ARG A 99 6.43 24.78 -14.63
CA ARG A 99 5.34 23.78 -14.70
C ARG A 99 5.82 22.38 -14.36
N ARG A 100 6.92 21.93 -14.97
CA ARG A 100 7.48 20.59 -14.71
C ARG A 100 7.87 20.41 -13.25
N LEU A 101 8.57 21.38 -12.67
CA LEU A 101 9.02 21.32 -11.27
C LEU A 101 7.85 21.36 -10.28
N LEU A 102 6.87 22.24 -10.52
CA LEU A 102 5.67 22.33 -9.69
C LEU A 102 4.81 21.06 -9.77
N GLN A 103 4.67 20.45 -10.95
CA GLN A 103 3.97 19.17 -11.09
C GLN A 103 4.71 18.05 -10.36
N ALA A 104 6.03 17.97 -10.50
CA ALA A 104 6.84 16.99 -9.79
C ALA A 104 6.77 17.16 -8.27
N ALA A 105 6.72 18.41 -7.78
CA ALA A 105 6.52 18.71 -6.36
C ALA A 105 5.16 18.20 -5.86
N ILE A 106 4.08 18.43 -6.61
CA ILE A 106 2.73 17.92 -6.29
C ILE A 106 2.72 16.39 -6.24
N ASP A 107 3.30 15.73 -7.25
CA ASP A 107 3.36 14.27 -7.32
C ASP A 107 4.21 13.69 -6.16
N GLY A 108 5.19 14.44 -5.68
CA GLY A 108 6.02 14.13 -4.50
C GLY A 108 5.39 14.44 -3.15
N GLY A 109 4.21 15.07 -3.11
CA GLY A 109 3.49 15.38 -1.85
C GLY A 109 3.82 16.75 -1.24
N ALA A 110 4.36 17.70 -2.00
CA ALA A 110 4.55 19.08 -1.57
C ALA A 110 3.19 19.75 -1.24
N PRO A 111 3.20 20.89 -0.51
CA PRO A 111 1.99 21.66 -0.22
C PRO A 111 1.22 22.01 -1.51
N SER A 112 0.10 21.32 -1.73
CA SER A 112 -0.61 21.33 -3.02
C SER A 112 -1.25 22.68 -3.34
N GLU A 113 -1.72 23.41 -2.33
CA GLU A 113 -2.45 24.68 -2.53
C GLU A 113 -1.59 25.75 -3.22
N GLU A 114 -0.34 25.94 -2.78
CA GLU A 114 0.57 26.92 -3.37
C GLU A 114 1.00 26.51 -4.79
N ALA A 115 1.37 25.24 -4.97
CA ALA A 115 1.77 24.71 -6.26
C ALA A 115 0.64 24.81 -7.29
N HIS A 116 -0.61 24.47 -6.92
CA HIS A 116 -1.76 24.60 -7.79
C HIS A 116 -2.08 26.05 -8.14
N ALA A 117 -2.03 26.97 -7.18
CA ALA A 117 -2.26 28.39 -7.43
C ALA A 117 -1.24 28.96 -8.44
N LEU A 118 0.02 28.55 -8.36
CA LEU A 118 1.07 28.94 -9.30
C LEU A 118 0.87 28.32 -10.68
N LEU A 119 0.49 27.04 -10.77
CA LEU A 119 0.16 26.38 -12.03
C LEU A 119 -1.04 27.05 -12.73
N GLU A 120 -2.09 27.41 -11.99
CA GLU A 120 -3.23 28.14 -12.55
C GLU A 120 -2.81 29.52 -13.07
N ARG A 121 -1.94 30.22 -12.33
CA ARG A 121 -1.38 31.50 -12.78
C ARG A 121 -0.54 31.35 -14.05
N LEU A 122 0.30 30.32 -14.14
CA LEU A 122 1.06 29.96 -15.34
C LEU A 122 0.14 29.76 -16.55
N ASN A 123 -0.91 28.96 -16.38
CA ASN A 123 -1.86 28.66 -17.44
C ASN A 123 -2.59 29.91 -17.95
N ARG A 124 -2.95 30.85 -17.05
CA ARG A 124 -3.53 32.15 -17.42
C ARG A 124 -2.56 33.02 -18.23
N LEU A 125 -1.28 33.06 -17.85
CA LEU A 125 -0.27 33.85 -18.55
C LEU A 125 -0.03 33.32 -19.97
N GLU A 126 0.02 32.00 -20.15
CA GLU A 126 0.17 31.39 -21.48
C GLU A 126 -1.05 31.61 -22.37
N THR A 127 -2.25 31.55 -21.79
CA THR A 127 -3.50 31.82 -22.52
C THR A 127 -3.57 33.28 -22.99
N ALA A 128 -3.14 34.23 -22.15
CA ALA A 128 -3.09 35.65 -22.51
C ALA A 128 -1.95 35.97 -23.49
N GLY A 129 -0.85 35.22 -23.41
CA GLY A 129 0.35 35.38 -24.26
C GLY A 129 0.25 34.71 -25.63
N THR A 130 -0.81 33.95 -25.91
CA THR A 130 -1.11 33.47 -27.25
C THR A 130 -1.89 34.56 -27.98
N PRO A 131 -1.25 35.45 -28.77
CA PRO A 131 -1.99 36.43 -29.55
C PRO A 131 -2.93 35.64 -30.47
N ALA A 132 -4.23 35.88 -30.32
CA ALA A 132 -5.23 35.44 -31.27
C ALA A 132 -4.71 35.79 -32.67
N ALA A 133 -4.27 34.75 -33.39
CA ALA A 133 -3.75 34.88 -34.74
C ALA A 133 -4.78 35.72 -35.49
N ALA A 134 -4.32 36.89 -35.91
CA ALA A 134 -5.14 37.91 -36.51
C ALA A 134 -5.97 37.31 -37.64
N THR A 135 -7.28 37.19 -37.45
CA THR A 135 -8.25 37.37 -38.54
C THR A 135 -8.21 38.83 -38.99
N ARG A 136 -7.05 39.26 -39.48
CA ARG A 136 -6.93 40.34 -40.46
C ARG A 136 -6.89 39.66 -41.81
N SER A 137 -8.07 39.32 -42.31
CA SER A 137 -8.27 39.12 -43.73
C SER A 137 -9.50 39.91 -44.14
N GLY A 138 -9.25 41.01 -44.83
CA GLY A 138 -10.10 41.47 -45.91
C GLY A 138 -11.39 42.16 -45.53
N ARG A 139 -11.30 43.47 -45.37
CA ARG A 139 -12.38 44.41 -45.70
C ARG A 139 -12.87 44.16 -47.13
N ALA A 140 -14.14 43.85 -47.31
CA ALA A 140 -14.90 44.19 -48.51
C ALA A 140 -16.34 44.52 -48.13
N LEU A 141 -16.61 45.83 -48.01
CA LEU A 141 -17.96 46.36 -48.10
C LEU A 141 -18.49 46.07 -49.51
N ARG A 142 -19.48 45.17 -49.62
CA ARG A 142 -20.49 45.21 -50.68
C ARG A 142 -21.76 44.54 -50.16
N GLY A 143 -22.83 45.33 -50.07
CA GLY A 143 -24.10 44.89 -49.55
C GLY A 143 -24.78 43.83 -50.40
N ARG A 144 -25.57 42.97 -49.75
CA ARG A 144 -26.78 42.39 -50.33
C ARG A 144 -27.68 41.81 -49.24
N VAL A 145 -28.92 42.31 -49.25
CA VAL A 145 -30.22 41.82 -48.74
C VAL A 145 -30.25 40.47 -48.00
N PRO A 146 -30.98 40.36 -46.87
CA PRO A 146 -31.16 39.11 -46.13
C PRO A 146 -32.34 38.29 -46.68
N PRO A 147 -32.22 36.96 -46.74
CA PRO A 147 -33.37 36.09 -46.54
C PRO A 147 -33.27 35.42 -45.16
N ALA A 148 -34.34 35.60 -44.38
CA ALA A 148 -34.60 34.84 -43.19
C ALA A 148 -34.58 33.34 -43.50
N SER A 149 -33.79 32.57 -42.75
CA SER A 149 -33.94 31.12 -42.65
C SER A 149 -34.04 30.74 -41.16
N PRO A 150 -35.07 29.97 -40.78
CA PRO A 150 -35.34 29.60 -39.39
C PRO A 150 -34.33 28.54 -38.92
N GLY A 151 -33.72 28.81 -37.77
CA GLY A 151 -32.73 27.91 -37.17
C GLY A 151 -33.35 26.60 -36.65
N PRO A 152 -32.62 25.47 -36.72
CA PRO A 152 -33.01 24.26 -36.02
C PRO A 152 -32.75 24.47 -34.52
N ARG A 153 -33.84 24.55 -33.75
CA ARG A 153 -33.86 24.53 -32.29
C ARG A 153 -33.22 23.23 -31.79
N ARG A 154 -31.92 23.25 -31.49
CA ARG A 154 -31.24 22.18 -30.75
C ARG A 154 -31.78 22.18 -29.32
N SER A 155 -32.55 21.15 -29.00
CA SER A 155 -33.23 20.97 -27.73
C SER A 155 -32.22 20.84 -26.57
N ILE A 156 -32.18 21.87 -25.73
CA ILE A 156 -31.42 21.94 -24.47
C ILE A 156 -31.70 20.73 -23.54
N GLY A 157 -32.83 20.04 -23.72
CA GLY A 157 -33.19 18.83 -22.96
C GLY A 157 -32.23 17.64 -23.09
N ARG A 158 -31.49 17.50 -24.21
CA ARG A 158 -30.56 16.36 -24.37
C ARG A 158 -29.23 16.53 -23.63
N VAL A 159 -28.78 17.77 -23.40
CA VAL A 159 -27.54 18.04 -22.64
C VAL A 159 -27.78 17.87 -21.14
N VAL A 160 -28.95 18.27 -20.64
CA VAL A 160 -29.33 18.11 -19.23
C VAL A 160 -29.47 16.62 -18.85
N ALA A 161 -29.98 15.78 -19.76
CA ALA A 161 -30.13 14.34 -19.51
C ALA A 161 -28.79 13.58 -19.39
N VAL A 162 -27.77 13.97 -20.16
CA VAL A 162 -26.44 13.32 -20.11
C VAL A 162 -25.68 13.72 -18.83
N ILE A 163 -25.81 14.98 -18.38
CA ILE A 163 -25.18 15.45 -17.14
C ILE A 163 -25.83 14.78 -15.92
N ALA A 164 -27.16 14.59 -15.93
CA ALA A 164 -27.85 13.89 -14.85
C ALA A 164 -27.44 12.42 -14.71
N LEU A 165 -27.22 11.71 -15.84
CA LEU A 165 -26.81 10.31 -15.80
C LEU A 165 -25.35 10.14 -15.33
N ALA A 166 -24.45 11.06 -15.71
CA ALA A 166 -23.07 11.06 -15.22
C ALA A 166 -22.99 11.34 -13.71
N ALA A 167 -23.84 12.24 -13.20
CA ALA A 167 -23.91 12.52 -11.76
C ALA A 167 -24.38 11.30 -10.94
N VAL A 168 -25.33 10.52 -11.45
CA VAL A 168 -25.80 9.30 -10.79
C VAL A 168 -24.73 8.20 -10.75
N ILE A 169 -23.90 8.07 -11.79
CA ILE A 169 -22.78 7.11 -11.82
C ILE A 169 -21.67 7.52 -10.85
N VAL A 170 -21.39 8.81 -10.68
CA VAL A 170 -20.41 9.30 -9.69
C VAL A 170 -20.93 9.09 -8.25
N VAL A 171 -22.24 9.28 -8.02
CA VAL A 171 -22.85 9.08 -6.70
C VAL A 171 -22.96 7.59 -6.34
N LEU A 172 -23.30 6.70 -7.28
CA LEU A 172 -23.34 5.26 -7.02
C LEU A 172 -21.95 4.60 -7.03
N GLY A 173 -21.01 5.07 -7.86
CA GLY A 173 -19.63 4.57 -7.91
C GLY A 173 -18.78 5.00 -6.70
N GLY A 174 -19.02 6.20 -6.16
CA GLY A 174 -18.34 6.71 -4.97
C GLY A 174 -18.76 6.02 -3.66
N PHE A 175 -19.99 5.49 -3.59
CA PHE A 175 -20.51 4.91 -2.34
C PHE A 175 -19.97 3.51 -2.03
N ALA A 176 -19.50 2.76 -3.03
CA ALA A 176 -18.91 1.43 -2.83
C ALA A 176 -17.45 1.48 -2.31
N ALA A 177 -16.71 2.56 -2.58
CA ALA A 177 -15.33 2.76 -2.09
C ALA A 177 -15.25 3.49 -0.73
N TRP A 178 -16.36 3.98 -0.20
CA TRP A 178 -16.39 4.84 1.00
C TRP A 178 -16.78 4.13 2.31
N LYS A 179 -17.03 2.81 2.29
CA LYS A 179 -17.47 2.08 3.50
C LYS A 179 -16.35 1.68 4.48
N VAL A 180 -15.09 2.04 4.25
CA VAL A 180 -14.02 1.91 5.25
C VAL A 180 -13.09 3.13 5.25
N ARG A 181 -13.63 4.31 5.53
CA ARG A 181 -12.83 5.42 6.09
C ARG A 181 -13.21 5.58 7.54
N ILE A 182 -12.58 4.79 8.40
CA ILE A 182 -12.54 5.08 9.82
C ILE A 182 -11.66 6.33 9.94
N ASP A 183 -12.24 7.47 10.31
CA ASP A 183 -11.50 8.71 10.55
C ASP A 183 -10.72 8.59 11.87
N TRP A 184 -9.39 8.35 11.77
CA TRP A 184 -8.47 8.20 12.91
C TRP A 184 -7.85 9.54 13.37
N ARG A 185 -8.29 10.67 12.81
CA ARG A 185 -7.92 12.03 13.27
C ARG A 185 -8.03 12.23 14.79
N PRO A 186 -9.08 11.74 15.50
CA PRO A 186 -9.14 11.83 16.96
C PRO A 186 -8.10 10.94 17.67
N LEU A 187 -7.66 9.83 17.06
CA LEU A 187 -6.70 8.90 17.66
C LEU A 187 -5.24 9.38 17.53
N VAL A 188 -4.93 10.10 16.44
CA VAL A 188 -3.63 10.79 16.28
C VAL A 188 -3.50 11.96 17.28
N ALA A 189 -4.60 12.64 17.59
CA ALA A 189 -4.61 13.67 18.64
C ALA A 189 -4.38 13.07 20.04
N LEU A 190 -4.99 11.92 20.34
CA LEU A 190 -4.82 11.19 21.60
C LEU A 190 -3.40 10.62 21.76
N ALA A 191 -2.77 10.16 20.67
CA ALA A 191 -1.39 9.72 20.67
C ALA A 191 -0.39 10.88 20.89
N ARG A 192 -0.69 12.10 20.38
CA ARG A 192 0.12 13.30 20.67
C ARG A 192 -0.05 13.80 22.10
N SER A 193 -1.23 13.69 22.69
CA SER A 193 -1.45 14.09 24.09
C SER A 193 -0.80 13.11 25.07
N ALA A 194 -0.78 11.81 24.75
CA ALA A 194 -0.14 10.79 25.58
C ALA A 194 1.40 10.89 25.61
N VAL A 195 2.02 11.55 24.62
CA VAL A 195 3.48 11.81 24.61
C VAL A 195 3.84 13.11 25.34
N ARG A 196 2.87 13.98 25.64
CA ARG A 196 3.11 15.26 26.33
C ARG A 196 2.90 15.22 27.84
N ALA A 197 2.26 14.18 28.37
CA ALA A 197 2.00 14.00 29.78
C ALA A 197 2.87 12.87 30.34
N ASP A 198 4.17 13.13 30.46
CA ASP A 198 5.04 12.63 31.55
C ASP A 198 6.48 13.03 31.25
N VAL A 199 6.87 14.22 31.73
CA VAL A 199 8.28 14.58 31.90
C VAL A 199 8.48 14.88 33.39
N PRO A 200 8.88 13.91 34.22
CA PRO A 200 9.65 14.21 35.39
C PRO A 200 11.12 14.38 34.97
N SER A 201 11.59 15.62 35.03
CA SER A 201 13.00 15.98 34.99
C SER A 201 13.77 15.18 36.05
N SER A 202 14.93 14.66 35.64
CA SER A 202 16.11 14.21 36.43
C SER A 202 16.50 12.75 36.18
N MET A 203 17.25 12.49 35.10
CA MET A 203 18.16 11.34 35.06
C MET A 203 19.46 11.71 34.32
N SER A 204 20.58 11.34 34.97
CA SER A 204 21.97 11.46 34.53
C SER A 204 22.23 10.98 33.10
N PRO A 205 23.29 11.48 32.43
CA PRO A 205 23.63 11.08 31.07
C PRO A 205 24.04 9.60 31.03
N VAL A 206 23.12 8.75 30.60
CA VAL A 206 23.41 7.37 30.22
C VAL A 206 24.11 7.40 28.85
N PRO A 207 25.22 6.67 28.66
CA PRO A 207 25.92 6.64 27.39
C PRO A 207 24.98 6.14 26.28
N VAL A 208 24.97 6.88 25.17
CA VAL A 208 24.22 6.58 23.95
C VAL A 208 24.55 5.15 23.51
N ALA A 209 23.66 4.22 23.83
CA ALA A 209 23.64 2.92 23.22
C ALA A 209 23.41 3.16 21.74
N ARG A 210 24.46 2.89 20.94
CA ARG A 210 24.41 2.99 19.48
C ARG A 210 23.14 2.30 19.01
N ASP A 211 22.28 3.08 18.36
CA ASP A 211 21.09 2.60 17.68
C ASP A 211 21.51 1.40 16.84
N SER A 212 21.12 0.22 17.33
CA SER A 212 21.21 -1.02 16.60
C SER A 212 20.15 -0.90 15.52
N SER A 213 20.54 -0.24 14.42
CA SER A 213 19.77 -0.18 13.19
C SER A 213 19.59 -1.62 12.74
N LEU A 214 18.47 -2.21 13.15
CA LEU A 214 18.07 -3.54 12.72
C LEU A 214 18.13 -3.53 11.19
N PRO A 215 19.02 -4.34 10.57
CA PRO A 215 19.15 -4.34 9.12
C PRO A 215 17.77 -4.66 8.55
N LEU A 216 17.31 -3.85 7.59
CA LEU A 216 16.05 -4.17 6.92
C LEU A 216 16.21 -5.55 6.28
N PRO A 217 15.19 -6.43 6.42
CA PRO A 217 15.22 -7.71 5.75
C PRO A 217 15.39 -7.47 4.25
N ARG A 218 16.26 -8.23 3.61
CA ARG A 218 16.41 -8.16 2.16
C ARG A 218 15.16 -8.73 1.50
N ARG A 219 14.87 -8.30 0.28
CA ARG A 219 13.69 -8.79 -0.47
C ARG A 219 13.65 -10.33 -0.54
N GLY A 220 14.80 -10.98 -0.77
CA GLY A 220 14.91 -12.45 -0.73
C GLY A 220 14.60 -13.09 0.63
N GLU A 221 14.93 -12.42 1.74
CA GLU A 221 14.64 -12.91 3.10
C GLU A 221 13.15 -12.86 3.40
N MET A 222 12.46 -11.81 2.94
CA MET A 222 11.01 -11.71 3.04
C MET A 222 10.29 -12.75 2.20
N THR A 223 10.76 -12.99 0.97
CA THR A 223 10.18 -14.04 0.13
C THR A 223 10.34 -15.40 0.78
N LEU A 224 11.48 -15.69 1.42
CA LEU A 224 11.68 -16.91 2.20
C LEU A 224 10.75 -17.01 3.40
N SER A 225 10.65 -15.96 4.21
CA SER A 225 9.79 -15.98 5.40
C SER A 225 8.30 -16.13 5.02
N ARG A 226 7.86 -15.47 3.95
CA ARG A 226 6.49 -15.63 3.42
C ARG A 226 6.24 -17.02 2.86
N ALA A 227 7.18 -17.60 2.13
CA ALA A 227 7.06 -18.98 1.65
C ALA A 227 6.93 -19.98 2.80
N ARG A 228 7.68 -19.78 3.89
CA ARG A 228 7.55 -20.60 5.12
C ARG A 228 6.19 -20.43 5.77
N ALA A 229 5.69 -19.20 5.87
CA ALA A 229 4.35 -18.93 6.41
C ALA A 229 3.25 -19.59 5.57
N LEU A 230 3.35 -19.53 4.23
CA LEU A 230 2.41 -20.21 3.32
C LEU A 230 2.46 -21.73 3.48
N ALA A 231 3.65 -22.31 3.59
CA ALA A 231 3.81 -23.73 3.80
C ALA A 231 3.27 -24.20 5.16
N ALA A 232 3.49 -23.42 6.23
CA ALA A 232 2.89 -23.67 7.54
C ALA A 232 1.35 -23.61 7.48
N GLY A 233 0.79 -22.79 6.59
CA GLY A 233 -0.64 -22.74 6.29
C GLY A 233 -1.14 -23.85 5.35
N GLY A 234 -0.30 -24.80 4.92
CA GLY A 234 -0.67 -25.88 4.00
C GLY A 234 -0.67 -25.50 2.51
N HIS A 235 -0.34 -24.25 2.17
CA HIS A 235 -0.28 -23.75 0.79
C HIS A 235 1.07 -24.05 0.12
N LEU A 236 1.43 -25.34 0.05
CA LEU A 236 2.74 -25.78 -0.43
C LEU A 236 3.02 -25.37 -1.89
N ARG A 237 2.02 -25.42 -2.78
CA ARG A 237 2.19 -25.02 -4.19
C ARG A 237 2.50 -23.53 -4.35
N ASP A 238 1.77 -22.70 -3.60
CA ASP A 238 1.96 -21.24 -3.63
C ASP A 238 3.32 -20.88 -3.02
N ALA A 239 3.73 -21.56 -1.94
CA ALA A 239 5.06 -21.40 -1.35
C ALA A 239 6.18 -21.71 -2.36
N VAL A 240 6.08 -22.80 -3.12
CA VAL A 240 7.08 -23.16 -4.15
C VAL A 240 7.11 -22.12 -5.27
N SER A 241 5.96 -21.67 -5.77
CA SER A 241 5.89 -20.60 -6.78
C SER A 241 6.55 -19.31 -6.29
N LEU A 242 6.32 -18.96 -5.02
CA LEU A 242 6.92 -17.79 -4.40
C LEU A 242 8.46 -17.91 -4.31
N LEU A 243 8.99 -19.07 -3.91
CA LEU A 243 10.44 -19.31 -3.84
C LEU A 243 11.13 -19.23 -5.20
N GLN A 244 10.45 -19.65 -6.27
CA GLN A 244 10.97 -19.56 -7.64
C GLN A 244 11.12 -18.12 -8.13
N SER A 245 10.44 -17.16 -7.51
CA SER A 245 10.57 -15.73 -7.84
C SER A 245 11.85 -15.07 -7.30
N ILE A 246 12.60 -15.74 -6.40
CA ILE A 246 13.85 -15.23 -5.83
C ILE A 246 14.94 -15.23 -6.90
N ARG A 247 15.65 -14.10 -7.05
CA ARG A 247 16.67 -13.93 -8.10
C ARG A 247 17.88 -14.81 -7.80
N SER A 248 18.54 -15.30 -8.85
CA SER A 248 19.77 -16.09 -8.72
C SER A 248 20.94 -15.31 -8.09
N THR A 249 20.89 -13.97 -8.13
CA THR A 249 21.88 -13.08 -7.52
C THR A 249 21.67 -12.86 -6.02
N ASP A 250 20.53 -13.28 -5.46
CA ASP A 250 20.25 -13.09 -4.04
C ASP A 250 21.00 -14.15 -3.20
N PRO A 251 21.65 -13.76 -2.08
CA PRO A 251 22.39 -14.73 -1.25
C PRO A 251 21.48 -15.79 -0.62
N GLN A 252 20.18 -15.52 -0.53
CA GLN A 252 19.15 -16.43 -0.04
C GLN A 252 18.78 -17.54 -1.05
N LYS A 253 19.26 -17.48 -2.29
CA LYS A 253 18.85 -18.43 -3.35
C LYS A 253 19.15 -19.89 -3.00
N ALA A 254 20.32 -20.16 -2.46
CA ALA A 254 20.72 -21.53 -2.09
C ALA A 254 19.80 -22.14 -1.03
N GLU A 255 19.33 -21.33 -0.08
CA GLU A 255 18.38 -21.75 0.95
C GLU A 255 16.97 -21.94 0.37
N ALA A 256 16.54 -21.05 -0.54
CA ALA A 256 15.28 -21.16 -1.24
C ALA A 256 15.17 -22.45 -2.08
N ASP A 257 16.25 -22.84 -2.76
CA ASP A 257 16.28 -24.05 -3.58
C ASP A 257 16.19 -25.32 -2.73
N ARG A 258 16.88 -25.34 -1.58
CA ARG A 258 16.75 -26.45 -0.60
C ARG A 258 15.33 -26.58 -0.09
N LEU A 259 14.74 -25.47 0.35
CA LEU A 259 13.38 -25.43 0.88
C LEU A 259 12.34 -25.83 -0.18
N SER A 260 12.53 -25.40 -1.42
CA SER A 260 11.66 -25.79 -2.54
C SER A 260 11.71 -27.29 -2.82
N ALA A 261 12.90 -27.90 -2.80
CA ALA A 261 13.04 -29.34 -2.98
C ALA A 261 12.35 -30.15 -1.86
N ASP A 262 12.44 -29.69 -0.61
CA ASP A 262 11.74 -30.31 0.52
C ASP A 262 10.22 -30.25 0.36
N MET A 263 9.67 -29.08 -0.01
CA MET A 263 8.24 -28.91 -0.23
C MET A 263 7.73 -29.74 -1.42
N GLN A 264 8.51 -29.88 -2.49
CA GLN A 264 8.18 -30.74 -3.62
C GLN A 264 8.13 -32.22 -3.22
N ARG A 265 9.06 -32.69 -2.39
CA ARG A 265 9.01 -34.05 -1.82
C ARG A 265 7.76 -34.30 -1.00
N GLN A 266 7.35 -33.33 -0.19
CA GLN A 266 6.10 -33.41 0.58
C GLN A 266 4.86 -33.49 -0.33
N LEU A 267 4.80 -32.66 -1.38
CA LEU A 267 3.71 -32.70 -2.36
C LEU A 267 3.62 -34.05 -3.09
N LEU A 268 4.76 -34.64 -3.44
CA LEU A 268 4.80 -35.98 -4.03
C LEU A 268 4.31 -37.04 -3.04
N ALA A 269 4.77 -37.02 -1.79
CA ALA A 269 4.34 -37.95 -0.75
C ALA A 269 2.81 -37.91 -0.51
N LEU A 270 2.21 -36.72 -0.53
CA LEU A 270 0.76 -36.53 -0.42
C LEU A 270 -0.01 -37.07 -1.64
N THR A 271 0.60 -37.08 -2.82
CA THR A 271 -0.02 -37.61 -4.05
C THR A 271 0.11 -39.13 -4.13
N THR A 272 1.17 -39.70 -3.55
CA THR A 272 1.48 -41.13 -3.62
C THR A 272 0.79 -41.98 -2.55
N VAL A 273 -0.22 -41.47 -1.83
CA VAL A 273 -1.00 -42.29 -0.89
C VAL A 273 -1.63 -43.45 -1.68
N PRO A 274 -1.22 -44.71 -1.45
CA PRO A 274 -1.73 -45.84 -2.20
C PRO A 274 -3.20 -46.03 -1.82
N SER A 275 -4.08 -46.07 -2.82
CA SER A 275 -5.41 -46.65 -2.67
C SER A 275 -5.21 -48.10 -2.23
N ALA A 276 -5.23 -48.34 -0.92
CA ALA A 276 -5.08 -49.66 -0.36
C ALA A 276 -6.22 -50.53 -0.91
N ALA A 277 -5.79 -51.52 -1.70
CA ALA A 277 -6.58 -52.57 -2.28
C ALA A 277 -7.70 -53.04 -1.33
N ALA A 278 -8.93 -52.96 -1.81
CA ALA A 278 -10.00 -53.81 -1.32
C ALA A 278 -9.58 -55.26 -1.60
N PRO A 279 -9.42 -56.14 -0.59
CA PRO A 279 -9.39 -57.56 -0.87
C PRO A 279 -10.80 -57.96 -1.29
N ASP A 280 -10.98 -58.13 -2.60
CA ASP A 280 -12.10 -58.84 -3.17
C ASP A 280 -12.32 -60.15 -2.40
N GLY A 281 -13.56 -60.34 -1.96
CA GLY A 281 -14.02 -61.62 -1.48
C GLY A 281 -14.00 -62.67 -2.60
N GLU A 282 -14.33 -63.90 -2.19
CA GLU A 282 -14.89 -64.93 -3.06
C GLU A 282 -13.92 -65.94 -3.69
N LYS A 283 -13.69 -67.03 -2.94
CA LYS A 283 -14.04 -68.43 -3.31
C LYS A 283 -13.40 -69.34 -2.25
N GLY A 284 -14.14 -69.98 -1.36
CA GLY A 284 -15.25 -70.87 -1.67
C GLY A 284 -14.78 -72.32 -1.61
N ASP A 285 -14.17 -72.73 -0.49
CA ASP A 285 -13.78 -74.13 -0.27
C ASP A 285 -14.87 -74.82 0.58
N ARG A 286 -15.91 -75.32 -0.11
CA ARG A 286 -16.92 -76.22 0.45
C ARG A 286 -16.36 -77.64 0.42
N ARG A 287 -15.85 -78.12 1.56
CA ARG A 287 -15.77 -79.56 1.85
C ARG A 287 -17.14 -80.07 2.30
N VAL A 288 -17.63 -81.10 1.63
CA VAL A 288 -18.79 -81.92 2.03
C VAL A 288 -18.22 -83.17 2.73
N PRO A 289 -18.87 -83.66 3.82
CA PRO A 289 -18.40 -84.78 4.66
C PRO A 289 -18.40 -86.15 3.98
#